data_AF-A0A6P5S5P0-F1
#
_entry.id   AF-A0A6P5S5P0-F1
#
_cell.length_a   1.000
_cell.length_b   1.000
_cell.length_c   1.000
_cell.angle_alpha   90.00
_cell.angle_beta   90.00
_cell.angle_gamma   90.00
#
_symmetry.space_group_name_H-M   'P 1'
#
loop_
_entity.id
_entity.type
_entity.pdbx_description
1 polymer ?
#
loop_
_entity_poly.entity_id
_entity_poly.type
_entity_poly.pdbx_seq_one_letter_code
_entity_poly.pdbx_strand_id
1 'polypeptide(L)'
;MGSRLVSLIVKDKVRNNPLVRPIELITDLNENYGLDIPYHVAWYGKESVTKYLHGDEELSYAHLPWYVDVLKASNVGSHCVLDCGEDGSRFQQIFICFKASIDGFRWCRLMLFIDGTFVTNKYKGTLLGAIAKNGNKGRQLTFIFDRHGAIIDVVRTVFPSSPHGFCLYHLKDNLKKKYPHSVGSFFKDHILWLFCKLLYAPTVKEVRRPPIYELIDTIRIKMMDMISRRKLASEKWCSVLCSVIQDELKNLASKGRDMSRE
;
A
#
# COMPACT_ATOMS: atom_id res chain seq x y z
N MET A 1 12.35 17.15 28.66
CA MET A 1 12.77 18.18 27.68
C MET A 1 11.59 18.51 26.76
N GLY A 2 11.40 19.76 26.34
CA GLY A 2 10.22 20.19 25.56
C GLY A 2 10.45 20.23 24.03
N SER A 3 9.40 19.97 23.25
CA SER A 3 9.44 19.95 21.77
C SER A 3 9.93 21.27 21.16
N ARG A 4 9.66 22.42 21.81
CA ARG A 4 10.15 23.74 21.37
C ARG A 4 11.68 23.83 21.27
N LEU A 5 12.42 23.18 22.18
CA LEU A 5 13.89 23.17 22.11
C LEU A 5 14.36 22.29 20.95
N VAL A 6 13.75 21.10 20.80
CA VAL A 6 14.02 20.20 19.68
C VAL A 6 13.78 20.90 18.34
N SER A 7 12.67 21.63 18.19
CA SER A 7 12.36 22.41 16.97
C SER A 7 13.45 23.40 16.57
N LEU A 8 14.16 24.00 17.53
CA LEU A 8 15.25 24.92 17.24
C LEU A 8 16.49 24.18 16.73
N ILE A 9 16.84 23.04 17.37
CA ILE A 9 18.04 22.26 17.03
C ILE A 9 17.87 21.54 15.69
N VAL A 10 16.71 20.91 15.44
CA VAL A 10 16.50 20.12 14.22
C VAL A 10 16.11 20.95 12.99
N LYS A 11 15.99 22.28 13.12
CA LYS A 11 15.43 23.17 12.08
C LYS A 11 16.08 22.98 10.71
N ASP A 12 17.41 23.07 10.66
CA ASP A 12 18.15 22.97 9.40
C ASP A 12 18.27 21.52 8.89
N LYS A 13 18.23 20.52 9.78
CA LYS A 13 18.16 19.10 9.38
C LYS A 13 16.84 18.78 8.69
N VAL A 14 15.71 19.24 9.24
CA VAL A 14 14.38 19.07 8.62
C VAL A 14 14.27 19.89 7.33
N ARG A 15 14.85 21.09 7.27
CA ARG A 15 14.93 21.89 6.03
C ARG A 15 15.68 21.15 4.91
N ASN A 16 16.82 20.54 5.23
CA ASN A 16 17.65 19.84 4.25
C ASN A 16 17.11 18.43 3.90
N ASN A 17 16.40 17.80 4.82
CA ASN A 17 15.71 16.53 4.60
C ASN A 17 14.32 16.52 5.27
N PRO A 18 13.26 16.99 4.60
CA PRO A 18 11.89 16.97 5.15
C PRO A 18 11.37 15.56 5.47
N LEU A 19 11.95 14.53 4.84
CA LEU A 19 11.56 13.13 5.05
C LEU A 19 12.27 12.47 6.24
N VAL A 20 13.18 13.17 6.94
CA VAL A 20 13.87 12.66 8.13
C VAL A 20 12.87 12.09 9.14
N ARG A 21 13.10 10.88 9.62
CA ARG A 21 12.17 10.22 10.53
C ARG A 21 12.42 10.69 11.97
N PRO A 22 11.39 10.84 12.82
CA PRO A 22 11.59 11.26 14.21
C PRO A 22 12.56 10.35 14.97
N ILE A 23 12.62 9.05 14.64
CA ILE A 23 13.60 8.11 15.23
C ILE A 23 15.05 8.48 14.90
N GLU A 24 15.33 8.98 13.69
CA GLU A 24 16.66 9.44 13.29
C GLU A 24 17.03 10.73 14.02
N LEU A 25 16.05 11.61 14.27
CA LEU A 25 16.25 12.81 15.09
C LEU A 25 16.56 12.46 16.55
N ILE A 26 15.97 11.41 17.12
CA ILE A 26 16.29 10.95 18.49
C ILE A 26 17.73 10.46 18.55
N THR A 27 18.14 9.58 17.62
CA THR A 27 19.52 9.10 17.51
C THR A 27 20.50 10.26 17.38
N ASP A 28 20.23 11.19 16.46
CA ASP A 28 21.07 12.36 16.19
C ASP A 28 21.21 13.31 17.39
N LEU A 29 20.13 13.52 18.14
CA LEU A 29 20.11 14.36 19.35
C LEU A 29 20.84 13.70 20.52
N ASN A 30 20.75 12.37 20.64
CA ASN A 30 21.52 11.62 21.64
C ASN A 30 23.02 11.61 21.30
N GLU A 31 23.38 11.30 20.05
CA GLU A 31 24.78 11.16 19.62
C GLU A 31 25.56 12.49 19.60
N ASN A 32 24.95 13.57 19.09
CA ASN A 32 25.66 14.85 18.92
C ASN A 32 25.49 15.82 20.11
N TYR A 33 24.48 15.62 20.96
CA TYR A 33 24.14 16.56 22.04
C TYR A 33 23.89 15.88 23.40
N GLY A 34 23.95 14.55 23.50
CA GLY A 34 23.65 13.82 24.74
C GLY A 34 22.18 13.89 25.18
N LEU A 35 21.27 14.20 24.25
CA LEU A 35 19.86 14.45 24.54
C LEU A 35 18.98 13.23 24.30
N ASP A 36 18.81 12.40 25.32
CA ASP A 36 17.77 11.38 25.32
C ASP A 36 16.37 12.02 25.40
N ILE A 37 15.51 11.71 24.42
CA ILE A 37 14.15 12.25 24.31
C ILE A 37 13.15 11.18 23.82
N PRO A 38 11.92 11.17 24.34
CA PRO A 38 10.90 10.24 23.88
C PRO A 38 10.39 10.61 22.49
N TYR A 39 9.97 9.59 21.72
CA TYR A 39 9.54 9.73 20.32
C TYR A 39 8.55 10.86 20.06
N HIS A 40 7.56 11.05 20.93
CA HIS A 40 6.55 12.09 20.73
C HIS A 40 7.15 13.51 20.79
N VAL A 41 8.20 13.76 21.59
CA VAL A 41 8.88 15.06 21.65
C VAL A 41 9.65 15.33 20.36
N ALA A 42 10.30 14.31 19.80
CA ALA A 42 10.95 14.40 18.48
C ALA A 42 9.93 14.63 17.36
N TRP A 43 8.79 13.93 17.40
CA TRP A 43 7.70 14.08 16.45
C TRP A 43 7.09 15.48 16.50
N TYR A 44 6.64 15.96 17.66
CA TYR A 44 6.11 17.32 17.82
C TYR A 44 7.15 18.40 17.47
N GLY A 45 8.43 18.15 17.79
CA GLY A 45 9.54 19.03 17.42
C GLY A 45 9.70 19.15 15.92
N LYS A 46 9.68 18.02 15.19
CA LYS A 46 9.69 17.97 13.73
C LYS A 46 8.46 18.65 13.14
N GLU A 47 7.25 18.27 13.54
CA GLU A 47 6.00 18.81 12.98
C GLU A 47 5.91 20.33 13.14
N SER A 48 6.37 20.88 14.27
CA SER A 48 6.44 22.33 14.48
C SER A 48 7.38 23.02 13.48
N VAL A 49 8.51 22.37 13.14
CA VAL A 49 9.44 22.87 12.11
C VAL A 49 8.86 22.71 10.70
N THR A 50 8.28 21.55 10.37
CA THR A 50 7.60 21.29 9.09
C THR A 50 6.56 22.37 8.83
N LYS A 51 5.69 22.64 9.82
CA LYS A 51 4.66 23.69 9.74
C LYS A 51 5.24 25.08 9.55
N TYR A 52 6.34 25.41 10.24
CA TYR A 52 7.02 26.70 10.09
C TYR A 52 7.69 26.87 8.70
N LEU A 53 8.24 25.80 8.12
CA LEU A 53 8.97 25.85 6.84
C LEU A 53 8.07 25.74 5.61
N HIS A 54 6.99 24.97 5.68
CA HIS A 54 6.14 24.60 4.54
C HIS A 54 4.69 25.08 4.66
N GLY A 55 4.32 25.70 5.78
CA GLY A 55 2.94 25.97 6.13
C GLY A 55 2.23 24.72 6.68
N ASP A 56 0.94 24.85 6.98
CA ASP A 56 0.07 23.72 7.26
C ASP A 56 -0.79 23.35 6.05
N GLU A 57 -1.72 22.41 6.22
CA GLU A 57 -2.56 21.95 5.11
C GLU A 57 -3.54 23.03 4.66
N GLU A 58 -3.90 23.98 5.52
CA GLU A 58 -4.81 25.08 5.19
C GLU A 58 -4.15 26.07 4.24
N LEU A 59 -2.90 26.46 4.55
CA LEU A 59 -2.06 27.23 3.63
C LEU A 59 -1.80 26.46 2.31
N SER A 60 -1.63 25.14 2.39
CA SER A 60 -1.47 24.29 1.19
C SER A 60 -2.68 24.34 0.26
N TYR A 61 -3.91 24.28 0.80
CA TYR A 61 -5.13 24.44 0.00
C TYR A 61 -5.32 25.88 -0.50
N ALA A 62 -5.00 26.89 0.32
CA ALA A 62 -5.09 28.30 -0.07
C ALA A 62 -4.12 28.67 -1.21
N HIS A 63 -3.00 27.97 -1.37
CA HIS A 63 -2.07 28.15 -2.48
C HIS A 63 -2.47 27.46 -3.79
N LEU A 64 -3.52 26.63 -3.82
CA LEU A 64 -3.91 25.91 -5.04
C LEU A 64 -4.24 26.82 -6.24
N PRO A 65 -4.97 27.96 -6.11
CA PRO A 65 -5.22 28.86 -7.24
C PRO A 65 -3.92 29.37 -7.86
N TRP A 66 -3.00 29.88 -7.03
CA TRP A 66 -1.68 30.33 -7.46
C TRP A 66 -0.87 29.20 -8.14
N TYR A 67 -0.93 27.99 -7.58
CA TYR A 67 -0.25 26.82 -8.16
C TYR A 67 -0.81 26.46 -9.55
N VAL A 68 -2.13 26.56 -9.75
CA VAL A 68 -2.78 26.34 -11.06
C VAL A 68 -2.28 27.36 -12.09
N ASP A 69 -2.19 28.63 -11.71
CA ASP A 69 -1.71 29.71 -12.60
C ASP A 69 -0.25 29.51 -12.99
N VAL A 70 0.62 29.24 -12.01
CA VAL A 70 2.04 28.95 -12.25
C VAL A 70 2.21 27.67 -13.09
N LEU A 71 1.42 26.62 -12.85
CA LEU A 71 1.46 25.39 -13.64
C LEU A 71 1.08 25.64 -15.10
N LYS A 72 0.01 26.40 -15.35
CA LYS A 72 -0.44 26.76 -16.71
C LYS A 72 0.58 27.64 -17.44
N ALA A 73 1.18 28.61 -16.74
CA ALA A 73 2.20 29.50 -17.31
C ALA A 73 3.51 28.76 -17.63
N SER A 74 3.98 27.90 -16.72
CA SER A 74 5.24 27.14 -16.88
C SER A 74 5.13 25.96 -17.86
N ASN A 75 3.95 25.35 -17.98
CA ASN A 75 3.71 24.17 -18.79
C ASN A 75 2.58 24.41 -19.80
N VAL A 76 2.81 25.36 -20.72
CA VAL A 76 1.83 25.80 -21.74
C VAL A 76 1.17 24.61 -22.47
N GLY A 77 -0.17 24.64 -22.53
CA GLY A 77 -0.99 23.57 -23.10
C GLY A 77 -1.36 22.44 -22.13
N SER A 78 -0.87 22.47 -20.88
CA SER A 78 -1.36 21.56 -19.84
C SER A 78 -2.80 21.89 -19.47
N HIS A 79 -3.62 20.87 -19.23
CA HIS A 79 -4.99 21.06 -18.77
C HIS A 79 -5.02 20.97 -17.24
N CYS A 80 -5.53 22.02 -16.60
CA CYS A 80 -5.66 22.05 -15.15
C CYS A 80 -6.91 22.83 -14.74
N VAL A 81 -7.72 22.23 -13.86
CA VAL A 81 -9.01 22.72 -13.38
C VAL A 81 -9.01 22.59 -11.87
N LEU A 82 -9.48 23.62 -11.17
CA LEU A 82 -9.63 23.66 -9.73
C LEU A 82 -11.09 24.03 -9.44
N ASP A 83 -11.79 23.13 -8.77
CA ASP A 83 -13.21 23.26 -8.44
C ASP A 83 -13.34 23.55 -6.93
N CYS A 84 -14.09 24.61 -6.63
CA CYS A 84 -14.39 25.05 -5.26
C CYS A 84 -15.90 25.07 -5.00
N GLY A 85 -16.30 25.29 -3.74
CA GLY A 85 -17.68 25.62 -3.34
C GLY A 85 -18.25 26.83 -4.08
N GLU A 86 -19.57 27.00 -3.99
CA GLU A 86 -20.31 28.14 -4.54
C GLU A 86 -19.78 29.50 -4.02
N ASP A 87 -19.19 29.50 -2.83
CA ASP A 87 -18.55 30.63 -2.17
C ASP A 87 -17.07 30.81 -2.53
N GLY A 88 -16.50 29.92 -3.36
CA GLY A 88 -15.08 29.87 -3.71
C GLY A 88 -14.13 29.46 -2.57
N SER A 89 -14.63 29.30 -1.32
CA SER A 89 -13.78 29.16 -0.14
C SER A 89 -13.31 27.72 0.09
N ARG A 90 -14.15 26.74 -0.29
CA ARG A 90 -13.94 25.32 0.01
C ARG A 90 -13.48 24.55 -1.21
N PHE A 91 -12.25 24.06 -1.20
CA PHE A 91 -11.74 23.07 -2.16
C PHE A 91 -12.70 21.88 -2.31
N GLN A 92 -12.99 21.48 -3.55
CA GLN A 92 -13.70 20.23 -3.87
C GLN A 92 -12.81 19.25 -4.64
N GLN A 93 -12.23 19.71 -5.75
CA GLN A 93 -11.42 18.88 -6.64
C GLN A 93 -10.34 19.73 -7.33
N ILE A 94 -9.21 19.10 -7.65
CA ILE A 94 -8.27 19.62 -8.63
C ILE A 94 -7.96 18.50 -9.63
N PHE A 95 -8.00 18.83 -10.91
CA PHE A 95 -7.54 17.98 -12.00
C PHE A 95 -6.28 18.58 -12.62
N ILE A 96 -5.27 17.75 -12.87
CA ILE A 96 -4.02 18.15 -13.49
C ILE A 96 -3.65 17.10 -14.55
N CYS A 97 -3.44 17.55 -15.79
CA CYS A 97 -2.91 16.74 -16.87
C CYS A 97 -1.89 17.55 -17.67
N PHE A 98 -0.61 17.22 -17.51
CA PHE A 98 0.49 17.93 -18.16
C PHE A 98 0.47 17.74 -19.68
N LYS A 99 0.89 18.77 -20.44
CA LYS A 99 0.95 18.71 -21.91
C LYS A 99 1.75 17.51 -22.43
N ALA A 100 2.86 17.19 -21.77
CA ALA A 100 3.67 16.01 -22.10
C ALA A 100 2.90 14.68 -21.94
N SER A 101 2.02 14.58 -20.94
CA SER A 101 1.14 13.41 -20.75
C SER A 101 0.05 13.34 -21.82
N ILE A 102 -0.56 14.49 -22.17
CA ILE A 102 -1.57 14.60 -23.23
C ILE A 102 -0.99 14.18 -24.59
N ASP A 103 0.20 14.67 -24.93
CA ASP A 103 0.88 14.35 -26.19
C ASP A 103 1.38 12.90 -26.21
N GLY A 104 2.03 12.46 -25.12
CA GLY A 104 2.55 11.11 -24.96
C GLY A 104 1.47 10.04 -25.06
N PHE A 105 0.27 10.30 -24.52
CA PHE A 105 -0.86 9.36 -24.56
C PHE A 105 -1.29 9.00 -25.99
N ARG A 106 -1.13 9.91 -26.96
CA ARG A 106 -1.42 9.66 -28.39
C ARG A 106 -0.55 8.55 -28.99
N TRP A 107 0.61 8.28 -28.37
CA TRP A 107 1.58 7.26 -28.77
C TRP A 107 1.57 6.03 -27.83
N CYS A 108 0.74 6.05 -26.78
CA CYS A 108 0.50 4.89 -25.94
C CYS A 108 -0.45 3.89 -26.62
N ARG A 109 -0.52 2.68 -26.06
CA ARG A 109 -1.77 1.90 -26.18
C ARG A 109 -2.86 2.72 -25.49
N LEU A 110 -4.06 2.67 -26.05
CA LEU A 110 -5.25 3.22 -25.42
C LEU A 110 -5.67 2.32 -24.24
N MET A 111 -4.82 2.26 -23.21
CA MET A 111 -5.07 1.59 -21.93
C MET A 111 -4.74 2.57 -20.83
N LEU A 112 -5.75 2.97 -20.05
CA LEU A 112 -5.60 3.89 -18.93
C LEU A 112 -5.77 3.14 -17.62
N PHE A 113 -4.69 3.07 -16.86
CA PHE A 113 -4.65 2.52 -15.51
C PHE A 113 -5.02 3.62 -14.53
N ILE A 114 -6.12 3.48 -13.78
CA ILE A 114 -6.56 4.45 -12.78
C ILE A 114 -6.44 3.79 -11.40
N ASP A 115 -5.78 4.48 -10.47
CA ASP A 115 -5.63 4.03 -9.09
C ASP A 115 -5.90 5.18 -8.12
N GLY A 116 -6.29 4.85 -6.89
CA GLY A 116 -6.71 5.83 -5.88
C GLY A 116 -6.13 5.55 -4.50
N THR A 117 -5.54 6.56 -3.89
CA THR A 117 -5.05 6.50 -2.50
C THR A 117 -5.71 7.56 -1.63
N PHE A 118 -5.96 7.23 -0.37
CA PHE A 118 -6.56 8.15 0.59
C PHE A 118 -5.53 9.11 1.18
N VAL A 119 -5.87 10.39 1.20
CA VAL A 119 -5.05 11.43 1.85
C VAL A 119 -5.31 11.38 3.35
N THR A 120 -4.25 11.31 4.15
CA THR A 120 -4.30 11.09 5.61
C THR A 120 -4.36 12.37 6.45
N ASN A 121 -4.46 13.54 5.83
CA ASN A 121 -4.46 14.84 6.52
C ASN A 121 -5.79 15.15 7.23
N LYS A 122 -5.85 16.28 7.96
CA LYS A 122 -7.06 16.70 8.71
C LYS A 122 -8.34 16.81 7.87
N TYR A 123 -8.22 17.13 6.58
CA TYR A 123 -9.36 17.30 5.66
C TYR A 123 -9.75 16.00 4.94
N LYS A 124 -8.89 14.98 4.95
CA LYS A 124 -8.99 13.73 4.18
C LYS A 124 -9.08 14.01 2.67
N GLY A 125 -9.41 12.99 1.89
CA GLY A 125 -9.61 13.08 0.45
C GLY A 125 -9.09 11.84 -0.27
N THR A 126 -9.20 11.85 -1.60
CA THR A 126 -8.70 10.78 -2.46
C THR A 126 -7.85 11.39 -3.57
N LEU A 127 -6.59 10.98 -3.65
CA LEU A 127 -5.72 11.28 -4.77
C LEU A 127 -5.86 10.19 -5.82
N LEU A 128 -6.39 10.55 -7.00
CA LEU A 128 -6.49 9.65 -8.15
C LEU A 128 -5.28 9.86 -9.08
N GLY A 129 -4.58 8.77 -9.41
CA GLY A 129 -3.50 8.74 -10.39
C GLY A 129 -3.92 7.99 -11.64
N ALA A 130 -3.49 8.48 -12.81
CA ALA A 130 -3.73 7.83 -14.10
C ALA A 130 -2.41 7.59 -14.85
N ILE A 131 -2.19 6.35 -15.32
CA ILE A 131 -0.98 5.93 -16.04
C ILE A 131 -1.37 5.22 -17.34
N ALA A 132 -0.62 5.45 -18.41
CA ALA A 132 -0.81 4.78 -19.69
C ALA A 132 0.38 3.88 -20.05
N LYS A 133 0.15 2.86 -20.88
CA LYS A 133 1.20 1.93 -21.32
C LYS A 133 1.61 2.21 -22.76
N ASN A 134 2.92 2.33 -23.02
CA ASN A 134 3.47 2.49 -24.38
C ASN A 134 3.04 1.36 -25.35
N GLY A 135 2.93 1.65 -26.66
CA GLY A 135 2.19 0.79 -27.56
C GLY A 135 2.66 0.64 -28.99
N ASN A 136 2.73 -0.61 -29.45
CA ASN A 136 2.42 -0.96 -30.84
C ASN A 136 0.89 -1.09 -31.00
N LYS A 137 0.34 -0.27 -31.91
CA LYS A 137 -1.00 -0.29 -32.56
C LYS A 137 -2.13 -1.05 -31.84
N GLY A 138 -2.98 -0.33 -31.12
CA GLY A 138 -4.30 -0.78 -30.63
C GLY A 138 -5.31 0.38 -30.65
N ARG A 139 -6.55 0.14 -31.06
CA ARG A 139 -7.52 1.20 -31.46
C ARG A 139 -8.68 1.49 -30.50
N GLN A 140 -8.85 0.76 -29.40
CA GLN A 140 -9.95 0.95 -28.46
C GLN A 140 -9.44 1.32 -27.07
N LEU A 141 -10.04 2.34 -26.46
CA LEU A 141 -9.72 2.78 -25.10
C LEU A 141 -10.24 1.77 -24.08
N THR A 142 -9.32 1.22 -23.29
CA THR A 142 -9.60 0.26 -22.21
C THR A 142 -9.19 0.85 -20.86
N PHE A 143 -10.08 0.76 -19.87
CA PHE A 143 -9.77 1.21 -18.51
C PHE A 143 -9.35 0.03 -17.63
N ILE A 144 -8.34 0.22 -16.77
CA ILE A 144 -7.90 -0.78 -15.81
C ILE A 144 -7.78 -0.13 -14.43
N PHE A 145 -8.45 -0.68 -13.43
CA PHE A 145 -8.50 -0.07 -12.09
C PHE A 145 -8.60 -1.12 -10.97
N ASP A 146 -8.39 -0.75 -9.71
CA ASP A 146 -8.86 -1.61 -8.60
C ASP A 146 -10.40 -1.61 -8.55
N ARG A 147 -11.01 -2.68 -8.02
CA ARG A 147 -12.47 -2.95 -8.01
C ARG A 147 -13.30 -2.00 -7.12
N HIS A 148 -12.89 -0.75 -7.00
CA HIS A 148 -13.58 0.29 -6.25
C HIS A 148 -14.87 0.69 -6.99
N GLY A 149 -16.02 0.56 -6.32
CA GLY A 149 -17.35 0.74 -6.92
C GLY A 149 -17.50 2.07 -7.67
N ALA A 150 -17.10 3.18 -7.06
CA ALA A 150 -17.20 4.51 -7.66
C ALA A 150 -16.47 4.61 -9.02
N ILE A 151 -15.33 3.92 -9.21
CA ILE A 151 -14.61 3.94 -10.50
C ILE A 151 -15.35 3.09 -11.54
N ILE A 152 -15.90 1.95 -11.14
CA ILE A 152 -16.72 1.09 -12.00
C ILE A 152 -17.93 1.87 -12.54
N ASP A 153 -18.65 2.57 -11.67
CA ASP A 153 -19.87 3.27 -12.02
C ASP A 153 -19.60 4.50 -12.90
N VAL A 154 -18.56 5.28 -12.59
CA VAL A 154 -18.13 6.43 -13.41
C VAL A 154 -17.68 5.97 -14.81
N VAL A 155 -16.85 4.93 -14.92
CA VAL A 155 -16.40 4.44 -16.24
C VAL A 155 -17.56 3.90 -17.07
N ARG A 156 -18.53 3.21 -16.46
CA ARG A 156 -19.74 2.73 -17.16
C ARG A 156 -20.65 3.86 -17.61
N THR A 157 -20.76 4.92 -16.82
CA THR A 157 -21.60 6.09 -17.14
C THR A 157 -20.98 6.97 -18.23
N VAL A 158 -19.68 7.27 -18.12
CA VAL A 158 -18.99 8.20 -19.03
C VAL A 158 -18.48 7.51 -20.30
N PHE A 159 -18.08 6.23 -20.21
CA PHE A 159 -17.50 5.47 -21.32
C PHE A 159 -18.17 4.08 -21.49
N PRO A 160 -19.50 4.00 -21.71
CA PRO A 160 -20.23 2.73 -21.76
C PRO A 160 -19.73 1.73 -22.82
N SER A 161 -19.13 2.23 -23.90
CA SER A 161 -18.57 1.42 -25.01
C SER A 161 -17.09 1.06 -24.83
N SER A 162 -16.43 1.53 -23.76
CA SER A 162 -15.04 1.20 -23.48
C SER A 162 -14.92 -0.08 -22.64
N PRO A 163 -14.10 -1.06 -23.06
CA PRO A 163 -13.77 -2.19 -22.22
C PRO A 163 -13.15 -1.73 -20.90
N HIS A 164 -13.48 -2.40 -19.82
CA HIS A 164 -12.84 -2.17 -18.53
C HIS A 164 -12.45 -3.51 -17.89
N GLY A 165 -11.30 -3.51 -17.22
CA GLY A 165 -10.75 -4.66 -16.53
C GLY A 165 -10.23 -4.28 -15.15
N PHE A 166 -9.92 -5.29 -14.34
CA PHE A 166 -9.40 -5.07 -13.00
C PHE A 166 -7.89 -5.28 -12.96
N CYS A 167 -7.19 -4.43 -12.21
CA CYS A 167 -5.74 -4.50 -12.06
C CYS A 167 -5.32 -5.85 -11.45
N LEU A 168 -4.54 -6.65 -12.21
CA LEU A 168 -4.09 -7.97 -11.76
C LEU A 168 -3.29 -7.90 -10.44
N TYR A 169 -2.51 -6.85 -10.25
CA TYR A 169 -1.77 -6.65 -9.00
C TYR A 169 -2.72 -6.54 -7.81
N HIS A 170 -3.74 -5.68 -7.90
CA HIS A 170 -4.76 -5.52 -6.86
C HIS A 170 -5.65 -6.77 -6.71
N LEU A 171 -5.98 -7.49 -7.78
CA LEU A 171 -6.68 -8.78 -7.66
C LEU A 171 -5.86 -9.81 -6.87
N LYS A 172 -4.54 -9.91 -7.12
CA LYS A 172 -3.63 -10.81 -6.39
C LYS A 172 -3.49 -10.42 -4.93
N ASP A 173 -3.36 -9.12 -4.63
CA ASP A 173 -3.21 -8.65 -3.26
C ASP A 173 -4.52 -8.78 -2.45
N ASN A 174 -5.65 -8.46 -3.06
CA ASN A 174 -6.98 -8.74 -2.49
C ASN A 174 -7.19 -10.23 -2.23
N LEU A 175 -6.70 -11.12 -3.11
CA LEU A 175 -6.74 -12.56 -2.89
C LEU A 175 -5.82 -13.00 -1.74
N LYS A 176 -4.60 -12.45 -1.61
CA LYS A 176 -3.71 -12.66 -0.45
C LYS A 176 -4.40 -12.32 0.87
N LYS A 177 -5.01 -11.12 0.92
CA LYS A 177 -5.66 -10.56 2.11
C LYS A 177 -6.89 -11.34 2.56
N LYS A 178 -7.55 -12.08 1.66
CA LYS A 178 -8.71 -12.93 1.99
C LYS A 178 -8.37 -14.13 2.89
N TYR A 179 -7.11 -14.56 2.94
CA TYR A 179 -6.70 -15.70 3.77
C TYR A 179 -6.07 -15.22 5.10
N PRO A 180 -6.47 -15.78 6.26
CA PRO A 180 -5.92 -15.43 7.57
C PRO A 180 -4.39 -15.53 7.66
N HIS A 181 -3.76 -14.84 8.61
CA HIS A 181 -2.31 -14.95 8.85
C HIS A 181 -1.86 -16.34 9.34
N SER A 182 -2.75 -17.10 9.97
CA SER A 182 -2.52 -18.51 10.37
C SER A 182 -2.35 -19.46 9.17
N VAL A 183 -2.81 -19.06 7.98
CA VAL A 183 -2.57 -19.81 6.74
C VAL A 183 -1.17 -19.47 6.24
N GLY A 184 -0.25 -20.44 6.29
CA GLY A 184 1.16 -20.24 5.93
C GLY A 184 1.38 -19.70 4.51
N SER A 185 2.47 -18.94 4.32
CA SER A 185 2.83 -18.29 3.05
C SER A 185 2.75 -19.22 1.85
N PHE A 186 3.31 -20.42 1.96
CA PHE A 186 3.30 -21.46 0.92
C PHE A 186 1.89 -21.72 0.33
N PHE A 187 0.85 -21.78 1.17
CA PHE A 187 -0.53 -21.96 0.68
C PHE A 187 -1.03 -20.72 -0.06
N LYS A 188 -0.79 -19.51 0.49
CA LYS A 188 -1.19 -18.26 -0.16
C LYS A 188 -0.51 -18.10 -1.52
N ASP A 189 0.78 -18.40 -1.61
CA ASP A 189 1.55 -18.34 -2.84
C ASP A 189 1.10 -19.39 -3.87
N HIS A 190 0.74 -20.61 -3.43
CA HIS A 190 0.16 -21.62 -4.31
C HIS A 190 -1.22 -21.22 -4.87
N ILE A 191 -2.12 -20.67 -4.03
CA ILE A 191 -3.42 -20.16 -4.49
C ILE A 191 -3.24 -19.03 -5.52
N LEU A 192 -2.26 -18.14 -5.33
CA LEU A 192 -1.96 -17.09 -6.31
C LEU A 192 -1.35 -17.62 -7.60
N TRP A 193 -0.54 -18.67 -7.52
CA TRP A 193 0.01 -19.34 -8.69
C TRP A 193 -1.10 -19.99 -9.52
N LEU A 194 -2.05 -20.68 -8.88
CA LEU A 194 -3.27 -21.20 -9.53
C LEU A 194 -4.10 -20.07 -10.15
N PHE A 195 -4.33 -18.98 -9.41
CA PHE A 195 -5.05 -17.81 -9.90
C PHE A 195 -4.37 -17.18 -11.13
N CYS A 196 -3.04 -17.04 -11.12
CA CYS A 196 -2.29 -16.58 -12.29
C CYS A 196 -2.42 -17.56 -13.46
N LYS A 197 -2.28 -18.87 -13.23
CA LYS A 197 -2.46 -19.91 -14.27
C LYS A 197 -3.83 -19.81 -14.95
N LEU A 198 -4.90 -19.63 -14.17
CA LEU A 198 -6.27 -19.49 -14.71
C LEU A 198 -6.44 -18.23 -15.55
N LEU A 199 -5.83 -17.11 -15.16
CA LEU A 199 -5.91 -15.83 -15.87
C LEU A 199 -5.11 -15.79 -17.17
N TYR A 200 -4.01 -16.54 -17.25
CA TYR A 200 -3.18 -16.66 -18.45
C TYR A 200 -3.57 -17.86 -19.33
N ALA A 201 -4.60 -18.65 -18.97
CA ALA A 201 -5.09 -19.76 -19.78
C ALA A 201 -5.80 -19.23 -21.05
N PRO A 202 -5.32 -19.53 -22.27
CA PRO A 202 -5.86 -18.93 -23.49
C PRO A 202 -7.21 -19.52 -23.93
N THR A 203 -7.62 -20.70 -23.42
CA THR A 203 -8.93 -21.31 -23.78
C THR A 203 -9.71 -21.92 -22.61
N VAL A 204 -11.05 -21.93 -22.75
CA VAL A 204 -11.97 -22.59 -21.79
C VAL A 204 -11.75 -24.11 -21.70
N LYS A 205 -11.23 -24.75 -22.75
CA LYS A 205 -10.86 -26.18 -22.72
C LYS A 205 -9.67 -26.46 -21.81
N GLU A 206 -8.72 -25.52 -21.71
CA GLU A 206 -7.60 -25.61 -20.76
C GLU A 206 -8.05 -25.29 -19.33
N VAL A 207 -9.03 -24.40 -19.15
CA VAL A 207 -9.64 -24.15 -17.83
C VAL A 207 -10.35 -25.39 -17.27
N ARG A 208 -10.94 -26.25 -18.11
CA ARG A 208 -11.55 -27.52 -17.66
C ARG A 208 -10.54 -28.63 -17.34
N ARG A 209 -9.25 -28.47 -17.64
CA ARG A 209 -8.27 -29.57 -17.62
C ARG A 209 -7.37 -29.72 -16.38
N PRO A 210 -7.19 -28.75 -15.46
CA PRO A 210 -6.56 -29.03 -14.16
C PRO A 210 -7.31 -28.75 -12.84
N PRO A 211 -8.21 -27.75 -12.67
CA PRO A 211 -8.09 -26.88 -11.49
C PRO A 211 -8.60 -27.44 -10.17
N ILE A 212 -9.41 -28.51 -10.22
CA ILE A 212 -9.97 -29.16 -9.03
C ILE A 212 -9.17 -30.41 -8.65
N TYR A 213 -8.84 -31.32 -9.58
CA TYR A 213 -8.12 -32.53 -9.21
C TYR A 213 -6.66 -32.23 -8.85
N GLU A 214 -5.95 -31.33 -9.55
CA GLU A 214 -4.57 -30.97 -9.17
C GLU A 214 -4.51 -30.29 -7.81
N LEU A 215 -5.53 -29.49 -7.47
CA LEU A 215 -5.67 -28.86 -6.16
C LEU A 215 -5.93 -29.90 -5.07
N ILE A 216 -6.91 -30.78 -5.27
CA ILE A 216 -7.23 -31.87 -4.33
C ILE A 216 -6.03 -32.81 -4.16
N ASP A 217 -5.34 -33.15 -5.24
CA ASP A 217 -4.20 -34.07 -5.19
C ASP A 217 -2.96 -33.44 -4.56
N THR A 218 -2.68 -32.15 -4.82
CA THR A 218 -1.61 -31.40 -4.14
C THR A 218 -1.89 -31.27 -2.65
N ILE A 219 -3.14 -30.98 -2.26
CA ILE A 219 -3.58 -30.95 -0.86
C ILE A 219 -3.43 -32.34 -0.24
N ARG A 220 -3.91 -33.40 -0.90
CA ARG A 220 -3.77 -34.80 -0.47
C ARG A 220 -2.32 -35.17 -0.23
N ILE A 221 -1.42 -34.93 -1.19
CA ILE A 221 0.01 -35.24 -1.10
C ILE A 221 0.65 -34.49 0.08
N LYS A 222 0.36 -33.18 0.24
CA LYS A 222 0.90 -32.39 1.36
C LYS A 222 0.36 -32.84 2.71
N MET A 223 -0.94 -33.16 2.81
CA MET A 223 -1.52 -33.72 4.04
C MET A 223 -0.92 -35.09 4.38
N MET A 224 -0.75 -35.98 3.39
CA MET A 224 -0.14 -37.29 3.59
C MET A 224 1.32 -37.20 4.02
N ASP A 225 2.12 -36.31 3.41
CA ASP A 225 3.51 -36.03 3.82
C ASP A 225 3.58 -35.47 5.25
N MET A 226 2.72 -34.50 5.59
CA MET A 226 2.65 -33.95 6.96
C MET A 226 2.23 -35.00 8.00
N ILE A 227 1.25 -35.86 7.70
CA ILE A 227 0.80 -36.95 8.58
C ILE A 227 1.90 -37.99 8.73
N SER A 228 2.55 -38.40 7.63
CA SER A 228 3.67 -39.34 7.64
C SER A 228 4.84 -38.85 8.49
N ARG A 229 5.28 -37.59 8.30
CA ARG A 229 6.34 -36.99 9.13
C ARG A 229 5.96 -36.89 10.61
N ARG A 230 4.70 -36.56 10.92
CA ARG A 230 4.20 -36.55 12.31
C ARG A 230 4.22 -37.95 12.93
N LYS A 231 3.85 -38.99 12.17
CA LYS A 231 3.92 -40.38 12.64
C LYS A 231 5.36 -40.82 12.91
N LEU A 232 6.26 -40.62 11.95
CA LEU A 232 7.70 -40.91 12.11
C LEU A 232 8.37 -40.10 13.23
N ALA A 233 7.89 -38.88 13.51
CA ALA A 233 8.32 -38.10 14.67
C ALA A 233 7.78 -38.67 15.99
N SER A 234 6.52 -39.11 16.01
CA SER A 234 5.90 -39.70 17.21
C SER A 234 6.49 -41.05 17.61
N GLU A 235 7.00 -41.84 16.66
CA GLU A 235 7.75 -43.08 16.92
C GLU A 235 9.05 -42.82 17.70
N LYS A 236 9.54 -41.57 17.74
CA LYS A 236 10.71 -41.14 18.52
C LYS A 236 10.33 -40.49 19.86
N TRP A 237 9.05 -40.45 20.22
CA TRP A 237 8.60 -39.88 21.50
C TRP A 237 8.58 -40.95 22.58
N CYS A 238 9.52 -40.89 23.51
CA CYS A 238 9.57 -41.75 24.70
C CYS A 238 8.66 -41.26 25.85
N SER A 239 7.66 -40.40 25.54
CA SER A 239 6.91 -39.58 26.50
C SER A 239 5.43 -39.57 26.15
N VAL A 240 4.58 -39.51 27.17
CA VAL A 240 3.11 -39.39 27.05
C VAL A 240 2.70 -38.07 26.37
N LEU A 241 3.55 -37.04 26.44
CA LEU A 241 3.32 -35.73 25.83
C LEU A 241 4.26 -35.52 24.63
N CYS A 242 3.77 -34.85 23.58
CA CYS A 242 4.61 -34.48 22.44
C CYS A 242 5.71 -33.50 22.88
N SER A 243 6.88 -33.55 22.23
CA SER A 243 8.03 -32.73 22.62
C SER A 243 7.70 -31.23 22.67
N VAL A 244 6.88 -30.71 21.75
CA VAL A 244 6.46 -29.29 21.73
C VAL A 244 5.70 -28.91 23.01
N ILE A 245 4.67 -29.68 23.39
CA ILE A 245 3.91 -29.45 24.63
C ILE A 245 4.80 -29.67 25.86
N GLN A 246 5.71 -30.65 25.79
CA GLN A 246 6.62 -30.96 26.88
C GLN A 246 7.65 -29.85 27.12
N ASP A 247 8.18 -29.24 26.07
CA ASP A 247 9.12 -28.12 26.14
C ASP A 247 8.40 -26.81 26.50
N GLU A 248 7.17 -26.62 26.04
CA GLU A 248 6.31 -25.50 26.45
C GLU A 248 5.94 -25.59 27.95
N LEU A 249 5.60 -26.79 28.44
CA LEU A 249 5.41 -27.04 29.88
C LEU A 249 6.70 -26.84 30.68
N LYS A 250 7.87 -27.26 30.18
CA LYS A 250 9.17 -26.97 30.83
C LYS A 250 9.41 -25.46 30.92
N ASN A 251 9.13 -24.71 29.84
CA ASN A 251 9.29 -23.27 29.77
C ASN A 251 8.30 -22.51 30.67
N LEU A 252 7.09 -23.03 30.86
CA LEU A 252 6.13 -22.50 31.83
C LEU A 252 6.56 -22.85 33.28
N ALA A 253 7.07 -24.05 33.51
CA ALA A 253 7.54 -24.52 34.82
C ALA A 253 8.92 -23.95 35.23
N SER A 254 9.70 -23.37 34.32
CA SER A 254 10.87 -22.55 34.66
C SER A 254 10.43 -21.13 35.05
N LYS A 255 9.66 -20.46 34.19
CA LYS A 255 9.10 -19.12 34.47
C LYS A 255 8.29 -19.06 35.77
N GLY A 256 7.51 -20.09 36.08
CA GLY A 256 6.76 -20.18 37.33
C GLY A 256 7.61 -20.36 38.59
N ARG A 257 8.86 -20.85 38.46
CA ARG A 257 9.80 -21.01 39.58
C ARG A 257 10.62 -19.75 39.89
N ASP A 258 10.81 -18.88 38.90
CA ASP A 258 11.44 -17.57 39.12
C ASP A 258 10.51 -16.63 39.92
N MET A 259 9.18 -16.69 39.70
CA MET A 259 8.19 -15.90 40.46
C MET A 259 7.93 -16.40 41.91
N SER A 260 8.64 -17.44 42.37
CA SER A 260 8.53 -17.97 43.74
C SER A 260 9.81 -17.74 44.57
N ARG A 261 10.62 -16.76 44.18
CA ARG A 261 11.91 -16.40 44.84
C ARG A 261 12.06 -14.90 45.14
N GLU A 262 10.98 -14.13 44.97
CA GLU A 262 10.77 -12.80 45.55
C GLU A 262 9.69 -12.88 46.63
#